data_AF-A0A922JK46-F1
#
_entry.id   AF-A0A922JK46-F1
#
_cell.length_a   1.000
_cell.length_b   1.000
_cell.length_c   1.000
_cell.angle_alpha   90.00
_cell.angle_beta   90.00
_cell.angle_gamma   90.00
#
_symmetry.space_group_name_H-M   'P 1'
#
loop_
_entity.id
_entity.type
_entity.pdbx_description
1 polymer ?
#
loop_
_entity_poly.entity_id
_entity_poly.type
_entity_poly.pdbx_seq_one_letter_code
_entity_poly.pdbx_strand_id
1 'polypeptide(L)'
;MGEVDPAFFQDPEHRPRIVFTEAEGIPLIDLSPILAFGDVSVVEGLVSEIRKACKEWGFFQVINHGVPLEKRQRIEAAARKFFAQSLEDKTKVRRNDKEVLGYYETEHTKNVRDWKEVFDFTIEEPTFIPASHEPDDKEVTGWINQWPEYPPETR
;
A
#
# COMPACT_ATOMS: atom_id res chain seq x y z
N MET A 1 -24.38 1.62 -21.93
CA MET A 1 -23.57 1.94 -20.74
C MET A 1 -24.31 1.32 -19.57
N GLY A 2 -23.72 0.36 -18.87
CA GLY A 2 -24.40 -0.29 -17.73
C GLY A 2 -24.59 0.70 -16.58
N GLU A 3 -25.67 0.56 -15.82
CA GLU A 3 -25.85 1.33 -14.60
C GLU A 3 -24.79 0.96 -13.57
N VAL A 4 -24.32 1.96 -12.84
CA VAL A 4 -23.35 1.80 -11.75
C VAL A 4 -24.09 1.37 -10.49
N ASP A 5 -23.57 0.35 -9.78
CA ASP A 5 -24.12 -0.10 -8.51
C ASP A 5 -24.17 1.06 -7.48
N PRO A 6 -25.35 1.40 -6.93
CA PRO A 6 -25.49 2.44 -5.92
C PRO A 6 -24.65 2.22 -4.65
N ALA A 7 -24.16 1.01 -4.38
CA ALA A 7 -23.25 0.71 -3.27
C ALA A 7 -21.94 1.53 -3.31
N PHE A 8 -21.57 2.07 -4.47
CA PHE A 8 -20.40 2.93 -4.66
C PHE A 8 -20.72 4.43 -4.53
N PHE A 9 -21.98 4.81 -4.32
CA PHE A 9 -22.37 6.22 -4.28
C PHE A 9 -22.09 6.82 -2.91
N GLN A 10 -21.08 7.69 -2.86
CA GLN A 10 -20.81 8.48 -1.68
C GLN A 10 -21.93 9.51 -1.43
N ASP A 11 -22.31 9.73 -0.18
CA ASP A 11 -23.21 10.82 0.19
C ASP A 11 -22.66 12.19 -0.24
N PRO A 12 -23.52 13.13 -0.68
CA PRO A 12 -23.08 14.43 -1.19
C PRO A 12 -22.15 15.20 -0.25
N GLU A 13 -22.34 15.09 1.06
CA GLU A 13 -21.50 15.74 2.09
C GLU A 13 -20.09 15.16 2.20
N HIS A 14 -19.91 13.90 1.77
CA HIS A 14 -18.63 13.19 1.82
C HIS A 14 -17.90 13.18 0.47
N ARG A 15 -18.56 13.59 -0.61
CA ARG A 15 -17.94 13.67 -1.94
C ARG A 15 -16.78 14.67 -1.93
N PRO A 16 -15.65 14.33 -2.56
CA PRO A 16 -14.57 15.30 -2.71
C PRO A 16 -15.10 16.52 -3.46
N ARG A 17 -14.84 17.71 -2.93
CA ARG A 17 -14.97 18.93 -3.72
C ARG A 17 -13.85 18.87 -4.74
N ILE A 18 -14.19 18.67 -6.01
CA ILE A 18 -13.20 18.65 -7.09
C ILE A 18 -12.68 20.08 -7.24
N VAL A 19 -11.63 20.38 -6.47
CA VAL A 19 -10.80 21.56 -6.64
C VAL A 19 -9.53 21.02 -7.27
N PHE A 20 -9.31 21.37 -8.54
CA PHE A 20 -8.05 21.07 -9.20
C PHE A 20 -7.00 22.02 -8.61
N THR A 21 -6.26 21.52 -7.63
CA THR A 21 -5.06 22.19 -7.15
C THR A 21 -3.87 21.45 -7.74
N GLU A 22 -3.08 22.13 -8.56
CA GLU A 22 -1.76 21.62 -8.90
C GLU A 22 -0.89 21.72 -7.64
N ALA A 23 -0.49 20.56 -7.10
CA ALA A 23 0.43 20.50 -5.99
C ALA A 23 1.84 20.78 -6.50
N GLU A 24 2.19 22.06 -6.62
CA GLU A 24 3.54 22.49 -6.94
C GLU A 24 4.46 22.32 -5.73
N GLY A 25 5.71 21.87 -5.96
CA GLY A 25 6.72 21.82 -4.91
C GLY A 25 6.63 20.63 -3.95
N ILE A 26 5.94 19.54 -4.32
CA ILE A 26 6.02 18.26 -3.59
C ILE A 26 7.50 17.92 -3.38
N PRO A 27 7.96 17.70 -2.13
CA PRO A 27 9.36 17.42 -1.87
C PRO A 27 9.84 16.19 -2.63
N LEU A 28 10.97 16.31 -3.31
CA LEU A 28 11.66 15.23 -4.01
C LEU A 28 12.96 14.94 -3.28
N ILE A 29 13.04 13.78 -2.63
CA ILE A 29 14.16 13.39 -1.77
C ILE A 29 15.10 12.47 -2.54
N ASP A 30 16.38 12.85 -2.63
CA ASP A 30 17.44 12.04 -3.25
C ASP A 30 18.17 11.20 -2.18
N LEU A 31 18.09 9.87 -2.29
CA LEU A 31 18.74 8.94 -1.35
C LEU A 31 20.16 8.53 -1.75
N SER A 32 20.70 9.04 -2.86
CA SER A 32 22.09 8.75 -3.29
C SER A 32 23.13 8.93 -2.17
N PRO A 33 23.05 9.97 -1.30
CA PRO A 33 24.03 10.17 -0.25
C PRO A 33 24.16 9.01 0.75
N ILE A 34 23.06 8.31 1.02
CA ILE A 34 23.05 7.16 1.95
C ILE A 34 23.74 5.95 1.32
N LEU A 35 23.58 5.77 0.00
CA LEU A 35 24.14 4.64 -0.74
C LEU A 35 25.65 4.77 -0.98
N ALA A 36 26.18 5.99 -0.96
CA ALA A 36 27.58 6.28 -1.28
C ALA A 36 28.55 6.11 -0.10
N PHE A 37 28.11 5.58 1.06
CA PHE A 37 28.88 5.61 2.31
C PHE A 37 29.44 7.01 2.61
N GLY A 38 28.59 8.02 2.44
CA GLY A 38 28.97 9.43 2.43
C GLY A 38 29.38 10.00 3.79
N ASP A 39 29.93 11.20 3.72
CA ASP A 39 30.21 12.06 4.87
C ASP A 39 28.96 12.24 5.75
N VAL A 40 29.14 12.10 7.07
CA VAL A 40 28.07 12.24 8.08
C VAL A 40 27.30 13.55 7.91
N SER A 41 27.98 14.64 7.57
CA SER A 41 27.35 15.95 7.36
C SER A 41 26.34 15.97 6.21
N VAL A 42 26.59 15.20 5.15
CA VAL A 42 25.68 15.09 4.00
C VAL A 42 24.44 14.27 4.38
N VAL A 43 24.63 13.21 5.17
CA VAL A 43 23.52 12.40 5.69
C VAL A 43 22.65 13.22 6.65
N GLU A 44 23.25 14.04 7.51
CA GLU A 44 22.51 14.96 8.40
C GLU A 44 21.66 15.97 7.62
N GLY A 45 22.19 16.51 6.51
CA GLY A 45 21.44 17.36 5.59
C GLY A 45 20.20 16.67 5.04
N LEU A 46 20.35 15.47 4.50
CA LEU A 46 19.25 14.66 3.98
C LEU A 46 18.20 14.32 5.05
N VAL A 47 18.62 13.98 6.27
CA VAL A 47 17.70 13.75 7.40
C VAL A 47 16.90 15.02 7.72
N SER A 48 17.52 16.19 7.62
CA SER A 48 16.84 17.48 7.80
C SER A 48 15.78 17.72 6.73
N GLU A 49 16.08 17.41 5.46
CA GLU A 49 15.13 17.52 4.35
C GLU A 49 13.94 16.59 4.52
N ILE A 50 14.18 15.32 4.86
CA ILE A 50 13.11 14.35 5.15
C ILE A 50 12.24 14.83 6.31
N ARG A 51 12.86 15.31 7.40
CA ARG A 51 12.12 15.85 8.56
C ARG A 51 11.24 17.02 8.14
N LYS A 52 11.76 17.93 7.33
CA LYS A 52 11.00 19.09 6.82
C LYS A 52 9.83 18.65 5.96
N ALA A 53 10.04 17.71 5.03
CA ALA A 53 8.98 17.16 4.18
C ALA A 53 7.88 16.48 5.02
N CYS A 54 8.24 15.65 5.99
CA CYS A 54 7.26 15.04 6.91
C CYS A 54 6.46 16.10 7.69
N LYS A 55 7.12 17.17 8.16
CA LYS A 55 6.47 18.21 8.98
C LYS A 55 5.56 19.13 8.17
N GLU A 56 5.98 19.53 6.98
CA GLU A 56 5.30 20.55 6.17
C GLU A 56 4.29 19.94 5.19
N TRP A 57 4.59 18.74 4.66
CA TRP A 57 3.77 18.08 3.63
C TRP A 57 3.10 16.80 4.13
N GLY A 58 3.73 16.06 5.04
CA GLY A 58 3.26 14.73 5.47
C GLY A 58 3.52 13.61 4.45
N PHE A 59 4.05 13.93 3.28
CA PHE A 59 4.50 12.99 2.25
C PHE A 59 5.60 13.60 1.38
N PHE A 60 6.32 12.77 0.63
CA PHE A 60 7.34 13.17 -0.33
C PHE A 60 7.57 12.08 -1.37
N GLN A 61 8.18 12.44 -2.49
CA GLN A 61 8.66 11.49 -3.49
C GLN A 61 10.14 11.17 -3.25
N VAL A 62 10.57 9.99 -3.67
CA VAL A 62 11.95 9.52 -3.47
C VAL A 62 12.57 9.16 -4.81
N ILE A 63 13.80 9.61 -5.06
CA ILE A 63 14.62 9.22 -6.21
C ILE A 63 15.94 8.61 -5.74
N ASN A 64 16.60 7.87 -6.63
CA ASN A 64 17.88 7.22 -6.37
C ASN A 64 17.87 6.34 -5.11
N HIS A 65 16.74 5.70 -4.82
CA HIS A 65 16.51 4.82 -3.68
C HIS A 65 17.25 3.47 -3.77
N GLY A 66 18.02 3.22 -4.83
CA GLY A 66 18.80 1.99 -5.01
C GLY A 66 17.99 0.75 -5.39
N VAL A 67 16.66 0.75 -5.27
CA VAL A 67 15.80 -0.35 -5.77
C VAL A 67 15.96 -0.52 -7.29
N PRO A 68 16.39 -1.69 -7.79
CA PRO A 68 16.55 -1.93 -9.22
C PRO A 68 15.22 -1.83 -9.98
N LEU A 69 15.26 -1.22 -11.16
CA LEU A 69 14.09 -1.06 -12.04
C LEU A 69 13.40 -2.39 -12.36
N GLU A 70 14.18 -3.45 -12.60
CA GLU A 70 13.66 -4.78 -12.91
C GLU A 70 12.76 -5.32 -11.78
N LYS A 71 13.12 -5.09 -10.50
CA LYS A 71 12.30 -5.55 -9.37
C LYS A 71 10.94 -4.87 -9.36
N ARG A 72 10.90 -3.55 -9.61
CA ARG A 72 9.64 -2.80 -9.71
C ARG A 72 8.78 -3.31 -10.86
N GLN A 73 9.37 -3.49 -12.04
CA GLN A 73 8.66 -3.98 -13.22
C GLN A 73 8.08 -5.39 -13.01
N ARG A 74 8.82 -6.28 -12.33
CA ARG A 74 8.35 -7.63 -12.01
C ARG A 74 7.14 -7.61 -11.07
N ILE A 75 7.17 -6.81 -10.01
CA ILE A 75 6.03 -6.67 -9.08
C ILE A 75 4.81 -6.11 -9.80
N GLU A 76 4.98 -5.06 -10.62
CA GLU A 76 3.88 -4.49 -11.41
C GLU A 76 3.31 -5.50 -12.40
N ALA A 77 4.15 -6.29 -13.07
CA ALA A 77 3.71 -7.33 -14.01
C ALA A 77 2.94 -8.45 -13.29
N ALA A 78 3.42 -8.92 -12.14
CA ALA A 78 2.74 -9.94 -11.34
C ALA A 78 1.37 -9.43 -10.86
N ALA A 79 1.31 -8.21 -10.30
CA ALA A 79 0.05 -7.60 -9.88
C ALA A 79 -0.96 -7.48 -11.03
N ARG A 80 -0.52 -7.00 -12.21
CA ARG A 80 -1.39 -6.90 -13.39
C ARG A 80 -1.93 -8.26 -13.84
N LYS A 81 -1.06 -9.28 -13.88
CA LYS A 81 -1.46 -10.66 -14.21
C LYS A 81 -2.50 -11.19 -13.20
N PHE A 82 -2.27 -10.95 -11.91
CA PHE A 82 -3.19 -11.38 -10.85
C PHE A 82 -4.58 -10.74 -11.00
N PHE A 83 -4.64 -9.41 -11.09
CA PHE A 83 -5.92 -8.67 -11.14
C PHE A 83 -6.69 -8.85 -12.45
N ALA A 84 -6.01 -9.25 -13.54
CA ALA A 84 -6.64 -9.60 -14.81
C ALA A 84 -7.38 -10.95 -14.80
N GLN A 85 -7.22 -11.75 -13.75
CA GLN A 85 -7.95 -13.01 -13.60
C GLN A 85 -9.45 -12.81 -13.33
N SER A 86 -10.21 -13.89 -13.48
CA SER A 86 -11.63 -13.92 -13.11
C SER A 86 -11.82 -13.64 -11.62
N LEU A 87 -13.01 -13.15 -11.23
CA LEU A 87 -13.34 -13.00 -9.81
C LEU A 87 -13.25 -14.35 -9.08
N GLU A 88 -13.71 -15.44 -9.72
CA GLU A 88 -13.63 -16.79 -9.16
C GLU A 88 -12.19 -17.16 -8.77
N ASP A 89 -11.23 -16.93 -9.66
CA ASP A 89 -9.82 -17.22 -9.40
C ASP A 89 -9.24 -16.32 -8.29
N LYS A 90 -9.53 -15.01 -8.33
CA LYS A 90 -9.05 -14.07 -7.29
C LYS A 90 -9.63 -14.41 -5.92
N THR A 91 -10.87 -14.88 -5.85
CA THR A 91 -11.52 -15.22 -4.57
C THR A 91 -10.99 -16.49 -3.91
N LYS A 92 -10.18 -17.31 -4.59
CA LYS A 92 -9.51 -18.47 -3.98
C LYS A 92 -8.57 -18.09 -2.84
N VAL A 93 -8.06 -16.86 -2.85
CA VAL A 93 -7.17 -16.29 -1.83
C VAL A 93 -7.84 -15.13 -1.09
N ARG A 94 -9.18 -15.14 -1.01
CA ARG A 94 -9.94 -14.07 -0.37
C ARG A 94 -9.71 -14.07 1.14
N ARG A 95 -9.42 -12.90 1.69
CA ARG A 95 -9.32 -12.72 3.15
C ARG A 95 -10.68 -12.84 3.84
N ASN A 96 -10.66 -13.23 5.12
CA ASN A 96 -11.83 -13.29 6.00
C ASN A 96 -11.44 -12.98 7.46
N ASP A 97 -12.36 -13.21 8.41
CA ASP A 97 -12.16 -12.90 9.84
C ASP A 97 -10.98 -13.64 10.49
N LYS A 98 -10.50 -14.73 9.88
CA LYS A 98 -9.35 -15.52 10.34
C LYS A 98 -8.13 -15.27 9.48
N GLU A 99 -8.26 -15.46 8.17
CA GLU A 99 -7.20 -15.21 7.20
C GLU A 99 -7.27 -13.75 6.75
N VAL A 100 -6.65 -12.84 7.49
CA VAL A 100 -6.81 -11.38 7.28
C VAL A 100 -5.99 -10.80 6.11
N LEU A 101 -5.11 -11.60 5.52
CA LEU A 101 -4.30 -11.27 4.34
C LEU A 101 -4.86 -11.97 3.10
N GLY A 102 -4.65 -11.38 1.92
CA GLY A 102 -5.15 -11.89 0.64
C GLY A 102 -6.04 -10.90 -0.10
N TYR A 103 -6.82 -11.41 -1.05
CA TYR A 103 -7.69 -10.64 -1.94
C TYR A 103 -8.94 -10.12 -1.25
N TYR A 104 -9.38 -8.90 -1.60
CA TYR A 104 -10.66 -8.35 -1.19
C TYR A 104 -11.17 -7.25 -2.12
N GLU A 105 -12.49 -7.17 -2.32
CA GLU A 105 -13.12 -6.25 -3.29
C GLU A 105 -14.27 -5.44 -2.71
N THR A 106 -14.49 -5.53 -1.40
CA THR A 106 -15.63 -4.91 -0.71
C THR A 106 -15.20 -4.06 0.47
N GLU A 107 -14.04 -3.41 0.40
CA GLU A 107 -13.61 -2.43 1.41
C GLU A 107 -14.57 -1.25 1.46
N HIS A 108 -14.72 -0.63 2.63
CA HIS A 108 -15.58 0.52 2.82
C HIS A 108 -14.80 1.71 3.38
N THR A 109 -14.98 2.88 2.79
CA THR A 109 -14.55 4.16 3.34
C THR A 109 -15.77 5.00 3.69
N LYS A 110 -15.91 5.40 4.96
CA LYS A 110 -17.09 6.11 5.48
C LYS A 110 -18.41 5.37 5.15
N ASN A 111 -18.43 4.05 5.39
CA ASN A 111 -19.57 3.15 5.16
C ASN A 111 -20.06 3.02 3.70
N VAL A 112 -19.26 3.46 2.73
CA VAL A 112 -19.54 3.31 1.29
C VAL A 112 -18.50 2.40 0.66
N ARG A 113 -18.90 1.53 -0.26
CA ARG A 113 -17.97 0.60 -0.90
C ARG A 113 -16.98 1.37 -1.76
N ASP A 114 -15.70 1.07 -1.59
CA ASP A 114 -14.65 1.66 -2.39
C ASP A 114 -14.68 1.10 -3.81
N TRP A 115 -14.48 1.95 -4.81
CA TRP A 115 -14.30 1.53 -6.21
C TRP A 115 -12.90 0.99 -6.43
N LYS A 116 -12.58 -0.14 -5.79
CA LYS A 116 -11.26 -0.78 -5.88
C LYS A 116 -11.35 -2.25 -5.49
N GLU A 117 -10.31 -2.96 -5.87
CA GLU A 117 -9.97 -4.27 -5.34
C GLU A 117 -8.55 -4.19 -4.78
N VAL A 118 -8.24 -5.06 -3.82
CA VAL A 118 -6.98 -5.09 -3.08
C VAL A 118 -6.48 -6.52 -2.90
N PHE A 119 -5.17 -6.67 -2.76
CA PHE A 119 -4.51 -7.88 -2.32
C PHE A 119 -3.44 -7.49 -1.29
N ASP A 120 -3.64 -7.88 -0.04
CA ASP A 120 -2.77 -7.50 1.07
C ASP A 120 -1.89 -8.68 1.50
N PHE A 121 -0.61 -8.42 1.75
CA PHE A 121 0.34 -9.43 2.22
C PHE A 121 1.41 -8.77 3.09
N THR A 122 2.11 -9.60 3.87
CA THR A 122 3.26 -9.19 4.67
C THR A 122 4.55 -9.86 4.18
N ILE A 123 5.70 -9.27 4.51
CA ILE A 123 7.00 -9.76 4.05
C ILE A 123 7.44 -11.00 4.86
N GLU A 124 7.19 -10.98 6.17
CA GLU A 124 7.54 -12.10 7.06
C GLU A 124 6.38 -13.09 7.15
N GLU A 125 6.68 -14.38 7.10
CA GLU A 125 5.63 -15.42 7.11
C GLU A 125 6.02 -16.57 8.05
N PRO A 126 5.32 -16.75 9.20
CA PRO A 126 4.21 -15.92 9.69
C PRO A 126 4.68 -14.54 10.19
N THR A 127 3.84 -13.52 10.05
CA THR A 127 4.03 -12.24 10.74
C THR A 127 3.33 -12.30 12.10
N PHE A 128 4.04 -12.00 13.18
CA PHE A 128 3.44 -11.89 14.51
C PHE A 128 3.12 -10.43 14.82
N ILE A 129 1.85 -10.15 15.10
CA ILE A 129 1.38 -8.83 15.53
C ILE A 129 0.71 -8.91 16.90
N PRO A 130 0.63 -7.80 17.66
CA PRO A 130 -0.20 -7.74 18.86
C PRO A 130 -1.64 -8.19 18.55
N ALA A 131 -2.21 -9.04 19.41
CA ALA A 131 -3.58 -9.52 19.25
C ALA A 131 -4.63 -8.41 19.49
N SER A 132 -4.23 -7.35 20.19
CA SER A 132 -5.06 -6.22 20.59
C SER A 132 -4.29 -4.90 20.50
N HIS A 133 -5.04 -3.79 20.49
CA HIS A 133 -4.51 -2.43 20.63
C HIS A 133 -4.32 -2.01 22.10
N GLU A 134 -4.76 -2.86 23.04
CA GLU A 134 -4.64 -2.61 24.47
C GLU A 134 -3.17 -2.68 24.93
N PRO A 135 -2.62 -1.64 25.57
CA PRO A 135 -1.20 -1.56 25.91
C PRO A 135 -0.69 -2.68 26.84
N ASP A 136 -1.56 -3.22 27.68
CA ASP A 136 -1.22 -4.27 28.65
C ASP A 136 -1.42 -5.69 28.12
N ASP A 137 -2.06 -5.82 26.96
CA ASP A 137 -2.23 -7.11 26.30
C ASP A 137 -0.92 -7.52 25.60
N LYS A 138 -0.43 -8.70 25.98
CA LYS A 138 0.83 -9.27 25.46
C LYS A 138 0.58 -10.44 24.51
N GLU A 139 -0.68 -10.78 24.27
CA GLU A 139 -1.02 -11.81 23.30
C GLU A 139 -0.61 -11.37 21.90
N VAL A 140 -0.18 -12.34 21.10
CA VAL A 140 0.20 -12.13 19.71
C VAL A 140 -0.62 -13.05 18.83
N THR A 141 -1.00 -12.54 17.66
CA THR A 141 -1.62 -13.36 16.60
C THR A 141 -0.65 -13.49 15.43
N GLY A 142 -0.69 -14.65 14.80
CA GLY A 142 0.13 -14.98 13.64
C GLY A 142 -0.68 -14.80 12.36
N TRP A 143 -0.17 -13.99 11.44
CA TRP A 143 -0.75 -13.80 10.11
C TRP A 143 0.03 -14.60 9.07
N ILE A 144 -0.69 -15.28 8.18
CA ILE A 144 -0.15 -16.11 7.10
C ILE A 144 -0.68 -15.58 5.77
N ASN A 145 0.21 -15.38 4.80
CA ASN A 145 -0.16 -14.87 3.48
C ASN A 145 -0.99 -15.91 2.71
N GLN A 146 -2.04 -15.46 2.02
CA GLN A 146 -2.80 -16.29 1.10
C GLN A 146 -2.27 -16.10 -0.32
N TRP A 147 -1.18 -16.77 -0.65
CA TRP A 147 -0.55 -16.65 -1.97
C TRP A 147 -1.36 -17.35 -3.07
N PRO A 148 -1.63 -16.70 -4.21
CA PRO A 148 -2.32 -17.34 -5.31
C PRO A 148 -1.41 -18.34 -6.03
N GLU A 149 -2.00 -19.42 -6.57
CA GLU A 149 -1.25 -20.38 -7.41
C GLU A 149 -0.78 -19.75 -8.73
N TYR A 150 -1.54 -18.77 -9.23
CA TYR A 150 -1.20 -17.99 -10.42
C TYR A 150 -1.47 -16.49 -10.18
N PRO A 151 -0.55 -15.59 -10.59
CA PRO A 151 0.75 -15.87 -11.19
C PRO A 151 1.77 -16.31 -10.12
N PRO A 152 2.66 -17.29 -10.40
CA PRO A 152 3.64 -17.76 -9.42
C PRO A 152 4.65 -16.68 -9.02
N GLU A 153 4.82 -15.64 -9.84
CA GLU A 153 5.69 -14.50 -9.56
C GLU A 153 5.13 -13.53 -8.51
N THR A 154 3.93 -13.79 -7.97
CA THR A 154 3.35 -13.01 -6.86
C THR A 154 4.13 -13.22 -5.55
N ARG A 155 4.80 -14.37 -5.40
CA ARG A 155 5.62 -14.74 -4.24
C ARG A 155 7.10 -14.40 -4.45
#